data_AF-A0A1Q3BAA0-F1
#
_entry.id   AF-A0A1Q3BAA0-F1
#
_cell.length_a   1.000
_cell.length_b   1.000
_cell.length_c   1.000
_cell.angle_alpha   90.00
_cell.angle_beta   90.00
_cell.angle_gamma   90.00
#
_symmetry.space_group_name_H-M   'P 1'
#
loop_
_entity.id
_entity.type
_entity.pdbx_description
1 polymer ?
#
loop_
_entity_poly.entity_id
_entity_poly.type
_entity_poly.pdbx_seq_one_letter_code
_entity_poly.pdbx_strand_id
1 'polypeptide(L)'
;WSQSVLLVIRGRGKMGYITGKVQHPDVNDPTYENWELNKSIVMAWLINSMESHISRTYLFLRTAKAIWDAVNKNYSDLENASQVFEIKNKLKDLRQGGIDITEYFNELQMLWQELDLHYEADWEGLEGNQKFKKHLENERLYEFLAGLNRELDEVCGRILGYQS
;
A
#
# COMPACT_ATOMS: atom_id res chain seq x y z
N TRP A 1 -7.47 3.55 -1.01
CA TRP A 1 -8.84 2.95 -1.16
C TRP A 1 -8.83 1.42 -1.35
N SER A 2 -7.93 0.90 -2.19
CA SER A 2 -7.86 -0.51 -2.59
C SER A 2 -7.84 -1.51 -1.43
N GLN A 3 -7.06 -1.24 -0.38
CA GLN A 3 -6.94 -2.10 0.80
C GLN A 3 -8.28 -2.30 1.54
N SER A 4 -9.06 -1.24 1.74
CA SER A 4 -10.36 -1.31 2.43
C SER A 4 -11.38 -2.14 1.66
N VAL A 5 -11.40 -2.01 0.33
CA VAL A 5 -12.30 -2.79 -0.54
C VAL A 5 -11.90 -4.25 -0.60
N LEU A 6 -10.59 -4.54 -0.66
CA LEU A 6 -10.06 -5.90 -0.63
C LEU A 6 -10.45 -6.64 0.64
N LEU A 7 -10.42 -5.98 1.81
CA LEU A 7 -10.85 -6.57 3.08
C LEU A 7 -12.31 -7.03 3.03
N VAL A 8 -13.21 -6.20 2.51
CA VAL A 8 -14.65 -6.53 2.39
C VAL A 8 -14.86 -7.70 1.43
N ILE A 9 -14.24 -7.65 0.24
CA ILE A 9 -14.37 -8.70 -0.78
C ILE A 9 -13.78 -10.04 -0.29
N ARG A 10 -12.63 -10.00 0.40
CA ARG A 10 -11.97 -11.16 0.98
C ARG A 10 -12.78 -11.76 2.13
N GLY A 11 -13.26 -10.93 3.05
CA GLY A 11 -14.12 -11.38 4.17
C GLY A 11 -15.43 -12.03 3.72
N ARG A 12 -15.87 -11.78 2.48
CA ARG A 12 -17.07 -12.37 1.87
C ARG A 12 -16.77 -13.51 0.89
N GLY A 13 -15.51 -13.91 0.73
CA GLY A 13 -15.11 -15.00 -0.16
C GLY A 13 -15.29 -14.71 -1.66
N LYS A 14 -15.34 -13.44 -2.08
CA LYS A 14 -15.65 -13.03 -3.47
C LYS A 14 -14.43 -12.58 -4.28
N MET A 15 -13.21 -12.86 -3.82
CA MET A 15 -11.96 -12.49 -4.50
C MET A 15 -11.87 -12.99 -5.94
N GLY A 16 -12.52 -14.11 -6.25
CA GLY A 16 -12.54 -14.68 -7.58
C GLY A 16 -13.13 -13.77 -8.67
N TYR A 17 -14.03 -12.86 -8.32
CA TYR A 17 -14.71 -11.95 -9.26
C TYR A 17 -13.84 -10.77 -9.71
N ILE A 18 -12.86 -10.35 -8.91
CA ILE A 18 -11.90 -9.30 -9.27
C ILE A 18 -10.60 -9.86 -9.84
N THR A 19 -10.20 -11.06 -9.41
CA THR A 19 -9.00 -11.76 -9.94
C THR A 19 -9.27 -12.46 -11.27
N GLY A 20 -10.54 -12.69 -11.64
CA GLY A 20 -10.91 -13.44 -12.84
C GLY A 20 -10.82 -14.96 -12.68
N LYS A 21 -10.57 -15.46 -11.47
CA LYS A 21 -10.58 -16.90 -11.17
C LYS A 21 -11.98 -17.50 -11.30
N VAL A 22 -13.02 -16.71 -11.03
CA VAL A 22 -14.41 -17.11 -11.26
C VAL A 22 -14.75 -16.80 -12.71
N GLN A 23 -14.88 -17.86 -13.52
CA GLN A 23 -15.20 -17.77 -14.94
C GLN A 23 -16.69 -17.48 -15.15
N HIS A 24 -17.00 -16.94 -16.33
CA HIS A 24 -18.38 -16.76 -16.77
C HIS A 24 -18.99 -18.15 -17.05
N PRO A 25 -20.01 -18.59 -16.29
CA PRO A 25 -20.67 -19.87 -16.54
C PRO A 25 -21.53 -19.81 -17.80
N ASP A 26 -21.92 -20.96 -18.35
CA ASP A 26 -22.91 -21.00 -19.43
C ASP A 26 -24.24 -20.42 -18.95
N VAL A 27 -25.02 -19.79 -19.83
CA VAL A 27 -26.32 -19.19 -19.47
C VAL A 27 -27.31 -20.27 -19.02
N ASN A 28 -27.15 -21.51 -19.47
CA ASN A 28 -27.97 -22.65 -19.05
C ASN A 28 -27.45 -23.35 -17.78
N ASP A 29 -26.33 -22.89 -17.21
CA ASP A 29 -25.78 -23.46 -15.99
C ASP A 29 -26.66 -23.04 -14.79
N PRO A 30 -27.07 -23.98 -13.92
CA PRO A 30 -27.84 -23.67 -12.71
C PRO A 30 -27.17 -22.65 -11.78
N THR A 31 -25.85 -22.46 -11.89
CA THR A 31 -25.08 -21.50 -11.10
C THR A 31 -25.02 -20.10 -11.71
N TYR A 32 -25.52 -19.90 -12.94
CA TYR A 32 -25.47 -18.62 -13.67
C TYR A 32 -26.13 -17.47 -12.90
N GLU A 33 -27.34 -17.68 -12.38
CA GLU A 33 -28.06 -16.63 -11.63
C GLU A 33 -27.29 -16.22 -10.36
N ASN A 34 -26.77 -17.19 -9.61
CA ASN A 34 -25.98 -16.92 -8.42
C ASN A 34 -24.65 -16.21 -8.78
N TRP A 35 -24.03 -16.60 -9.89
CA TRP A 35 -22.85 -15.90 -10.41
C TRP A 35 -23.16 -14.44 -10.75
N GLU A 36 -24.27 -14.18 -11.45
CA GLU A 36 -24.68 -12.83 -11.86
C GLU A 36 -24.99 -11.94 -10.65
N LEU A 37 -25.70 -12.47 -9.65
CA LEU A 37 -25.97 -11.77 -8.39
C LEU A 37 -24.67 -11.40 -7.67
N ASN A 38 -23.75 -12.35 -7.54
CA ASN A 38 -22.49 -12.13 -6.86
C ASN A 38 -21.58 -11.15 -7.62
N LYS A 39 -21.54 -11.23 -8.95
CA LYS A 39 -20.85 -10.27 -9.80
C LYS A 39 -21.39 -8.86 -9.57
N SER A 40 -22.71 -8.69 -9.62
CA SER A 40 -23.38 -7.40 -9.44
C SER A 40 -23.16 -6.81 -8.04
N ILE A 41 -23.17 -7.64 -6.99
CA ILE A 41 -22.86 -7.19 -5.62
C ILE A 41 -21.41 -6.68 -5.51
N VAL A 42 -20.44 -7.40 -6.08
CA VAL A 42 -19.04 -6.98 -6.04
C VAL A 42 -18.85 -5.69 -6.83
N MET A 43 -19.51 -5.55 -7.99
CA MET A 43 -19.52 -4.30 -8.75
C MET A 43 -20.10 -3.14 -7.92
N ALA A 44 -21.21 -3.36 -7.20
CA ALA A 44 -21.80 -2.36 -6.33
C ALA A 44 -20.86 -1.95 -5.18
N TRP A 45 -20.15 -2.88 -4.56
CA TRP A 45 -19.14 -2.56 -3.54
C TRP A 45 -18.00 -1.71 -4.09
N LEU A 46 -17.53 -2.00 -5.31
CA LEU A 46 -16.51 -1.20 -5.97
C LEU A 46 -17.04 0.21 -6.27
N ILE A 47 -18.19 0.33 -6.93
CA ILE A 47 -18.79 1.61 -7.35
C ILE A 47 -19.12 2.50 -6.14
N ASN A 48 -19.75 1.94 -5.10
CA ASN A 48 -20.22 2.69 -3.94
C ASN A 48 -19.13 3.03 -2.94
N SER A 49 -17.95 2.41 -3.03
CA SER A 49 -16.81 2.75 -2.18
C SER A 49 -15.98 3.92 -2.73
N MET A 50 -16.27 4.38 -3.94
CA MET A 50 -15.60 5.50 -4.60
C MET A 50 -16.42 6.80 -4.46
N GLU A 51 -15.74 7.94 -4.58
CA GLU A 51 -16.43 9.22 -4.71
C GLU A 51 -17.29 9.26 -5.98
N SER A 52 -18.43 9.95 -5.90
CA SER A 52 -19.45 9.94 -6.96
C SER A 52 -18.97 10.44 -8.33
N HIS A 53 -17.93 11.28 -8.36
CA HIS A 53 -17.36 11.79 -9.61
C HIS A 53 -16.40 10.77 -10.25
N ILE A 54 -15.70 9.97 -9.44
CA ILE A 54 -14.82 8.88 -9.87
C ILE A 54 -15.68 7.70 -10.36
N SER A 55 -16.65 7.27 -9.55
CA SER A 55 -17.44 6.06 -9.81
C SER A 55 -18.23 6.11 -11.12
N ARG A 56 -18.68 7.30 -11.54
CA ARG A 56 -19.36 7.51 -12.84
C ARG A 56 -18.54 7.06 -14.04
N THR A 57 -17.21 7.17 -13.98
CA THR A 57 -16.32 6.75 -15.08
C THR A 57 -16.26 5.23 -15.24
N TYR A 58 -16.68 4.48 -14.22
CA TYR A 58 -16.62 3.01 -14.17
C TYR A 58 -17.99 2.32 -14.22
N LEU A 59 -19.09 3.09 -14.10
CA LEU A 59 -20.47 2.57 -14.02
C LEU A 59 -20.87 1.68 -15.20
N PHE A 60 -20.31 1.92 -16.39
CA PHE A 60 -20.65 1.21 -17.61
C PHE A 60 -19.80 -0.04 -17.87
N LEU A 61 -18.84 -0.35 -17.00
CA LEU A 61 -18.04 -1.57 -17.11
C LEU A 61 -18.87 -2.78 -16.68
N ARG A 62 -18.74 -3.88 -17.45
CA ARG A 62 -19.66 -5.04 -17.36
C ARG A 62 -19.26 -6.09 -16.31
N THR A 63 -18.06 -5.99 -15.75
CA THR A 63 -17.55 -6.99 -14.80
C THR A 63 -16.83 -6.32 -13.64
N ALA A 64 -16.90 -6.96 -12.47
CA ALA A 64 -16.15 -6.53 -11.29
C ALA A 64 -14.64 -6.48 -11.58
N LYS A 65 -14.11 -7.44 -12.35
CA LYS A 65 -12.72 -7.43 -12.81
C LYS A 65 -12.38 -6.21 -13.66
N ALA A 66 -13.20 -5.85 -14.64
CA ALA A 66 -12.93 -4.68 -15.48
C ALA A 66 -12.91 -3.39 -14.66
N ILE A 67 -13.83 -3.23 -13.70
CA ILE A 67 -13.83 -2.10 -12.77
C ILE A 67 -12.55 -2.10 -11.95
N TRP A 68 -12.22 -3.23 -11.32
CA TRP A 68 -11.02 -3.38 -10.51
C TRP A 68 -9.74 -3.04 -11.29
N ASP A 69 -9.55 -3.65 -12.46
CA ASP A 69 -8.37 -3.45 -13.29
C ASP A 69 -8.26 -1.99 -13.78
N ALA A 70 -9.38 -1.36 -14.14
CA ALA A 70 -9.39 0.03 -14.62
C ALA A 70 -9.11 1.05 -13.50
N VAL A 71 -9.67 0.84 -12.31
CA VAL A 71 -9.39 1.69 -11.14
C VAL A 71 -7.94 1.48 -10.71
N ASN A 72 -7.49 0.22 -10.61
CA ASN A 72 -6.13 -0.09 -10.25
C ASN A 72 -5.15 0.49 -11.28
N LYS A 73 -5.42 0.41 -12.58
CA LYS A 73 -4.55 1.02 -13.59
C LYS A 73 -4.49 2.56 -13.49
N ASN A 74 -5.63 3.21 -13.27
CA ASN A 74 -5.69 4.68 -13.27
C ASN A 74 -5.15 5.29 -11.98
N TYR A 75 -5.22 4.56 -10.87
CA TYR A 75 -4.88 5.09 -9.55
C TYR A 75 -3.76 4.35 -8.83
N SER A 76 -3.38 3.12 -9.21
CA SER A 76 -2.27 2.40 -8.54
C SER A 76 -0.96 3.17 -8.64
N ASP A 77 -0.58 3.66 -9.83
CA ASP A 77 0.70 4.34 -9.99
C ASP A 77 0.69 5.78 -9.47
N LEU A 78 -0.44 6.49 -9.62
CA LEU A 78 -0.60 7.87 -9.16
C LEU A 78 -0.80 7.96 -7.64
N GLU A 79 -1.62 7.09 -7.05
CA GLU A 79 -1.86 7.00 -5.61
C GLU A 79 -0.57 6.54 -4.92
N ASN A 80 0.13 5.52 -5.46
CA ASN A 80 1.43 5.10 -4.91
C ASN A 80 2.47 6.21 -4.97
N ALA A 81 2.67 6.89 -6.11
CA ALA A 81 3.69 7.93 -6.22
C ALA A 81 3.40 9.15 -5.32
N SER A 82 2.14 9.59 -5.24
CA SER A 82 1.74 10.70 -4.37
C SER A 82 1.86 10.34 -2.89
N GLN A 83 1.40 9.15 -2.49
CA GLN A 83 1.51 8.69 -1.10
C GLN A 83 2.97 8.48 -0.70
N VAL A 84 3.78 7.85 -1.55
CA VAL A 84 5.24 7.73 -1.34
C VAL A 84 5.88 9.10 -1.20
N PHE A 85 5.50 10.08 -2.03
CA PHE A 85 6.01 11.44 -1.95
C PHE A 85 5.64 12.12 -0.62
N GLU A 86 4.38 12.00 -0.18
CA GLU A 86 3.92 12.53 1.10
C GLU A 86 4.64 11.89 2.29
N ILE A 87 4.75 10.56 2.31
CA ILE A 87 5.48 9.81 3.35
C ILE A 87 6.95 10.24 3.37
N LYS A 88 7.60 10.36 2.21
CA LYS A 88 8.99 10.84 2.12
C LYS A 88 9.16 12.27 2.61
N ASN A 89 8.20 13.16 2.35
CA ASN A 89 8.24 14.52 2.90
C ASN A 89 8.07 14.51 4.42
N LYS A 90 7.14 13.71 4.96
CA LYS A 90 6.99 13.55 6.42
C LYS A 90 8.27 13.03 7.06
N LEU A 91 8.89 11.99 6.50
CA LEU A 91 10.18 11.47 6.96
C LEU A 91 11.27 12.54 6.95
N LYS A 92 11.35 13.33 5.88
CA LYS A 92 12.35 14.39 5.74
C LYS A 92 12.18 15.51 6.77
N ASP A 93 10.96 15.83 7.14
CA ASP A 93 10.64 16.94 8.05
C ASP A 93 10.58 16.50 9.52
N LEU A 94 10.40 15.20 9.80
CA LEU A 94 10.30 14.67 11.15
C LEU A 94 11.64 14.81 11.90
N ARG A 95 11.59 15.44 13.07
CA ARG A 95 12.72 15.63 13.99
C ARG A 95 12.28 15.24 15.39
N GLN A 96 13.21 14.79 16.23
CA GLN A 96 12.95 14.48 17.63
C GLN A 96 12.33 15.69 18.36
N GLY A 97 12.95 16.87 18.26
CA GLY A 97 12.38 18.08 18.85
C GLY A 97 12.07 17.92 20.35
N GLY A 98 10.82 18.13 20.74
CA GLY A 98 10.37 18.04 22.13
C GLY A 98 9.87 16.67 22.59
N ILE A 99 9.82 15.65 21.71
CA ILE A 99 9.33 14.32 22.06
C ILE A 99 10.46 13.40 22.52
N ASP A 100 10.11 12.34 23.26
CA ASP A 100 11.08 11.32 23.69
C ASP A 100 11.66 10.56 22.48
N ILE A 101 12.89 10.05 22.63
CA ILE A 101 13.58 9.30 21.57
C ILE A 101 12.75 8.07 21.14
N THR A 102 12.08 7.41 22.09
CA THR A 102 11.24 6.24 21.82
C THR A 102 10.02 6.62 20.99
N GLU A 103 9.38 7.75 21.32
CA GLU A 103 8.23 8.26 20.59
C GLU A 103 8.64 8.67 19.16
N TYR A 104 9.77 9.37 19.02
CA TYR A 104 10.34 9.73 17.73
C TYR A 104 10.64 8.50 16.86
N PHE A 105 11.26 7.47 17.45
CA PHE A 105 11.56 6.22 16.75
C PHE A 105 10.28 5.49 16.32
N ASN A 106 9.24 5.48 17.15
CA ASN A 106 7.97 4.85 16.79
C ASN A 106 7.29 5.55 15.60
N GLU A 107 7.31 6.89 15.56
CA GLU A 107 6.78 7.66 14.42
C GLU A 107 7.54 7.36 13.12
N LEU A 108 8.88 7.32 13.17
CA LEU A 108 9.70 6.89 12.03
C LEU A 108 9.37 5.46 11.58
N GLN A 109 9.25 4.55 12.55
CA GLN A 109 8.96 3.15 12.27
C GLN A 109 7.60 2.96 11.59
N MET A 110 6.59 3.72 12.01
CA MET A 110 5.28 3.71 11.34
C MET A 110 5.39 4.18 9.88
N LEU A 111 6.08 5.30 9.62
CA LEU A 111 6.25 5.83 8.26
C LEU A 111 7.07 4.89 7.36
N TRP A 112 8.11 4.26 7.89
CA TRP A 112 8.90 3.27 7.16
C TRP A 112 8.10 2.00 6.83
N GLN A 113 7.27 1.52 7.75
CA GLN A 113 6.39 0.38 7.49
C GLN A 113 5.32 0.71 6.45
N GLU A 114 4.76 1.92 6.48
CA GLU A 114 3.85 2.39 5.45
C GLU A 114 4.53 2.44 4.07
N LEU A 115 5.78 2.91 4.02
CA LEU A 115 6.57 2.94 2.79
C LEU A 115 6.92 1.54 2.28
N ASP A 116 7.22 0.59 3.17
CA ASP A 116 7.52 -0.81 2.83
C ASP A 116 6.34 -1.49 2.11
N LEU A 117 5.10 -1.20 2.50
CA LEU A 117 3.90 -1.72 1.84
C LEU A 117 3.78 -1.29 0.37
N HIS A 118 4.36 -0.15 0.00
CA HIS A 118 4.40 0.30 -1.40
C HIS A 118 5.50 -0.39 -2.21
N TYR A 119 6.54 -0.92 -1.56
CA TYR A 119 7.66 -1.61 -2.20
C TYR A 119 7.49 -3.13 -2.29
N GLU A 120 6.52 -3.72 -1.56
CA GLU A 120 6.25 -5.17 -1.55
C GLU A 120 5.99 -5.78 -2.94
N ALA A 121 5.50 -5.01 -3.91
CA ALA A 121 5.29 -5.48 -5.29
C ALA A 121 6.59 -5.62 -6.11
N ASP A 122 7.66 -4.93 -5.73
CA ASP A 122 8.96 -4.92 -6.44
C ASP A 122 9.95 -5.95 -5.86
N TRP A 123 9.59 -6.62 -4.75
CA TRP A 123 10.51 -7.49 -3.99
C TRP A 123 10.52 -8.96 -4.44
N GLU A 124 9.52 -9.43 -5.19
CA GLU A 124 9.43 -10.83 -5.64
C GLU A 124 10.49 -11.22 -6.68
N GLY A 125 11.29 -10.27 -7.19
CA GLY A 125 12.29 -10.50 -8.25
C GLY A 125 13.76 -10.47 -7.82
N LEU A 126 14.10 -10.20 -6.56
CA LEU A 126 15.49 -9.98 -6.14
C LEU A 126 16.02 -11.11 -5.25
N GLU A 127 16.66 -12.10 -5.88
CA GLU A 127 17.61 -13.03 -5.23
C GLU A 127 18.79 -12.29 -4.52
N GLY A 128 18.86 -10.96 -4.62
CA GLY A 128 19.80 -10.05 -3.94
C GLY A 128 19.29 -9.34 -2.67
N ASN A 129 18.17 -9.80 -2.07
CA ASN A 129 17.47 -9.14 -0.96
C ASN A 129 18.37 -8.76 0.24
N GLN A 130 19.37 -9.57 0.60
CA GLN A 130 20.13 -9.33 1.84
C GLN A 130 21.03 -8.08 1.80
N LYS A 131 21.68 -7.78 0.66
CA LYS A 131 22.47 -6.55 0.51
C LYS A 131 21.56 -5.32 0.44
N PHE A 132 20.44 -5.44 -0.25
CA PHE A 132 19.46 -4.36 -0.37
C PHE A 132 18.79 -4.05 0.98
N LYS A 133 18.40 -5.07 1.73
CA LYS A 133 17.86 -4.94 3.08
C LYS A 133 18.86 -4.28 4.03
N LYS A 134 20.14 -4.69 4.00
CA LYS A 134 21.20 -4.04 4.78
C LYS A 134 21.37 -2.57 4.39
N HIS A 135 21.33 -2.26 3.10
CA HIS A 135 21.39 -0.88 2.63
C HIS A 135 20.19 -0.06 3.14
N LEU A 136 18.97 -0.62 3.06
CA LEU A 136 17.76 0.03 3.55
C LEU A 136 17.81 0.27 5.07
N GLU A 137 18.27 -0.71 5.85
CA GLU A 137 18.46 -0.58 7.30
C GLU A 137 19.50 0.51 7.64
N ASN A 138 20.57 0.64 6.86
CA ASN A 138 21.56 1.71 7.03
C ASN A 138 20.97 3.09 6.72
N GLU A 139 20.21 3.23 5.63
CA GLU A 139 19.54 4.50 5.29
C GLU A 139 18.58 4.93 6.41
N ARG A 140 17.79 3.99 6.95
CA ARG A 140 16.90 4.24 8.10
C ARG A 140 17.66 4.68 9.34
N LEU A 141 18.81 4.06 9.60
CA LEU A 141 19.68 4.48 10.71
C LEU A 141 20.17 5.92 10.49
N TYR A 142 20.60 6.28 9.29
CA TYR A 142 21.05 7.64 8.99
C TYR A 142 19.93 8.66 9.12
N GLU A 143 18.72 8.35 8.65
CA GLU A 143 17.54 9.19 8.82
C GLU A 143 17.19 9.39 10.30
N PHE A 144 17.21 8.33 11.10
CA PHE A 144 17.01 8.41 12.54
C PHE A 144 18.05 9.30 13.21
N LEU A 145 19.33 9.05 12.97
CA LEU A 145 20.42 9.81 13.60
C LEU A 145 20.41 11.28 13.16
N ALA A 146 20.06 11.58 11.91
CA ALA A 146 19.99 12.94 11.38
C ALA A 146 18.86 13.79 11.99
N GLY A 147 17.82 13.15 12.53
CA GLY A 147 16.71 13.85 13.16
C GLY A 147 16.76 13.92 14.68
N LEU A 148 17.74 13.30 15.32
CA LEU A 148 17.99 13.43 16.77
C LEU A 148 18.41 14.86 17.15
N ASN A 149 18.14 15.22 18.40
CA ASN A 149 18.56 16.51 18.95
C ASN A 149 20.09 16.59 19.05
N ARG A 150 20.64 17.80 18.84
CA ARG A 150 22.09 18.07 18.83
C ARG A 150 22.83 17.64 20.10
N GLU A 151 22.12 17.54 21.22
CA GLU A 151 22.67 17.05 22.48
C GLU A 151 23.18 15.60 22.39
N LEU A 152 22.69 14.84 21.39
CA LEU A 152 23.08 13.47 21.13
C LEU A 152 24.16 13.35 20.04
N ASP A 153 24.66 14.46 19.46
CA ASP A 153 25.62 14.45 18.34
C ASP A 153 26.88 13.62 18.64
N GLU A 154 27.39 13.67 19.88
CA GLU A 154 28.56 12.89 20.28
C GLU A 154 28.27 11.38 20.28
N VAL A 155 27.06 10.97 20.69
CA VAL A 155 26.60 9.58 20.68
C VAL A 155 26.39 9.13 19.23
N CYS A 156 25.77 9.97 18.39
CA CYS A 156 25.60 9.72 16.96
C CYS A 156 26.96 9.50 16.27
N GLY A 157 27.95 10.35 16.55
CA GLY A 157 29.30 10.22 16.01
C GLY A 157 29.98 8.90 16.36
N ARG A 158 29.80 8.41 17.59
CA ARG A 158 30.33 7.10 18.01
C ARG A 158 29.64 5.95 17.29
N ILE A 159 28.31 5.98 17.16
CA ILE A 159 27.54 4.94 16.46
C ILE A 159 27.96 4.85 14.99
N LEU A 160 28.09 5.99 14.32
CA LEU A 160 28.55 6.06 12.93
C LEU A 160 29.99 5.55 12.78
N GLY A 161 30.87 5.84 13.75
CA GLY A 161 32.25 5.36 13.78
C GLY A 161 32.39 3.85 13.92
N TYR A 162 31.43 3.16 14.56
CA TYR A 162 31.42 1.69 14.67
C TYR A 162 30.92 0.97 13.41
N GLN A 163 30.25 1.69 12.50
CA GLN A 163 29.72 1.13 11.25
C GLN A 163 30.63 1.33 10.03
N SER A 164 31.71 2.11 10.18
CA SER A 164 32.82 2.24 9.21
C SER A 164 33.74 1.02 9.21
#